data_AF-A0A1B9AYD1-F1
#
_entry.id   AF-A0A1B9AYD1-F1
#
_cell.length_a   1.000
_cell.length_b   1.000
_cell.length_c   1.000
_cell.angle_alpha   90.00
_cell.angle_beta   90.00
_cell.angle_gamma   90.00
#
_symmetry.space_group_name_H-M   'P 1'
#
loop_
_entity.id
_entity.type
_entity.pdbx_description
1 polymer ?
#
loop_
_entity_poly.entity_id
_entity_poly.type
_entity_poly.pdbx_seq_one_letter_code
_entity_poly.pdbx_strand_id
1 'polypeptide(L)'
;MKKLFIVLAAFFACIIFFDKASASEFLDLPKIAELKTDSSITTGVFSPDDKFIVTGDSSGYITVYNAATGAQVNKWEDKDAYEISKILFSPDGQRLVSISTGYSGNVKVWDVQTGLLLSTLTVEKGDYRKFYDIALNKDGTVLYTADGEKSVIYWDLLKGTKLLELTMPTLPTSLAYNAAEQHLAIGLKDGSINVRQAVSGEYISTKSVGPDYFSDIVKVKYSADNKVLYFSLINDQQPYLFDVNNHYEMIPLEENDYSSQWKDFDFNLNHKYVAVGEQYSPFKIFDTETKELVAKGNYGFYYYSDDVEFSHNGKRLVVGGTVYDTAILFNELTSIQITPASLHMSVDDVQGFTVKGKYSNGTVKAIPSAEVQWSSENPDVATFIYGKFQALKPGTTTIKASYKGFTAKAVIQVNSQQFTDLKPIHVDAVNYLVSKKIASGLSKTTFGTNATIKRVDAAIMIAKALELDTATAPKAGFTDVPARGQAYVNALKASGVISGKTKTTFGTNDQITRGEMALILQRVYKFTPDSTHHSFVDVSSRYDNAISSLVRYKIVTGINDYEFGTSIPITRGDFAIFLYNSEMAKN
;
A
#
# COMPACT_ATOMS: atom_id res chain seq x y z
N MET A 1 -10.10 64.00 -4.57
CA MET A 1 -9.17 63.72 -3.45
C MET A 1 -9.75 62.56 -2.66
N LYS A 2 -9.20 61.35 -2.57
CA LYS A 2 -7.92 60.73 -2.93
C LYS A 2 -8.30 59.27 -3.26
N LYS A 3 -8.06 58.77 -4.48
CA LYS A 3 -7.03 57.75 -4.79
C LYS A 3 -6.37 57.11 -3.56
N LEU A 4 -6.19 55.78 -3.65
CA LEU A 4 -5.31 54.92 -2.84
C LEU A 4 -5.98 54.29 -1.60
N PHE A 5 -6.59 53.11 -1.77
CA PHE A 5 -6.52 51.96 -0.83
C PHE A 5 -7.17 50.72 -1.50
N ILE A 6 -6.65 50.39 -2.68
CA ILE A 6 -6.64 49.02 -3.22
C ILE A 6 -5.16 48.60 -3.08
N VAL A 7 -4.91 47.36 -2.67
CA VAL A 7 -3.61 46.76 -2.32
C VAL A 7 -3.19 46.96 -0.86
N LEU A 8 -3.84 46.25 0.08
CA LEU A 8 -3.18 45.42 1.11
C LEU A 8 -4.20 44.59 1.92
N ALA A 9 -5.10 43.88 1.25
CA ALA A 9 -5.95 42.84 1.87
C ALA A 9 -5.40 41.43 1.52
N ALA A 10 -4.07 41.29 1.52
CA ALA A 10 -3.35 40.07 1.17
C ALA A 10 -2.44 39.54 2.29
N PHE A 11 -2.55 40.07 3.51
CA PHE A 11 -1.78 39.61 4.66
C PHE A 11 -2.69 39.59 5.89
N PHE A 12 -3.58 38.60 5.97
CA PHE A 12 -4.14 38.06 7.22
C PHE A 12 -5.12 36.92 6.83
N ALA A 13 -4.57 35.85 6.27
CA ALA A 13 -5.26 34.57 6.18
C ALA A 13 -4.36 33.54 6.86
N CYS A 14 -4.72 33.22 8.10
CA CYS A 14 -4.40 31.96 8.78
C CYS A 14 -2.92 31.51 8.72
N ILE A 15 -2.10 32.06 9.62
CA ILE A 15 -1.08 31.22 10.27
C ILE A 15 -1.86 30.29 11.21
N ILE A 16 -2.40 29.20 10.65
CA ILE A 16 -2.76 28.04 11.44
C ILE A 16 -1.42 27.44 11.84
N PHE A 17 -1.07 27.58 13.11
CA PHE A 17 -0.18 26.61 13.75
C PHE A 17 -0.82 25.25 13.47
N PHE A 18 -0.26 24.51 12.51
CA PHE A 18 -0.47 23.08 12.45
C PHE A 18 0.18 22.54 13.71
N ASP A 19 -0.64 22.35 14.73
CA ASP A 19 -0.34 21.41 15.78
C ASP A 19 0.01 20.10 15.08
N LYS A 20 1.28 19.71 15.18
CA LYS A 20 1.83 18.52 14.53
C LYS A 20 1.42 17.32 15.40
N ALA A 21 0.12 17.11 15.49
CA ALA A 21 -0.49 15.96 16.11
C ALA A 21 -1.46 15.36 15.09
N SER A 22 -0.93 14.90 13.95
CA SER A 22 -1.52 13.70 13.39
C SER A 22 -1.23 12.63 14.42
N ALA A 23 -2.23 12.21 15.20
CA ALA A 23 -2.14 10.97 15.95
C ALA A 23 -1.80 9.89 14.91
N SER A 24 -0.53 9.51 14.79
CA SER A 24 -0.16 8.36 14.00
C SER A 24 -0.86 7.19 14.68
N GLU A 25 -1.84 6.63 13.98
CA GLU A 25 -2.54 5.46 14.46
C GLU A 25 -1.52 4.32 14.47
N PHE A 26 -0.88 4.09 15.62
CA PHE A 26 0.12 3.05 15.79
C PHE A 26 -0.53 1.69 15.52
N LEU A 27 0.20 0.80 14.84
CA LEU A 27 -0.33 -0.51 14.48
C LEU A 27 -0.43 -1.41 15.71
N ASP A 28 -1.60 -2.03 15.93
CA ASP A 28 -1.71 -3.19 16.80
C ASP A 28 -1.29 -4.43 16.01
N LEU A 29 -0.22 -5.11 16.46
CA LEU A 29 0.30 -6.27 15.74
C LEU A 29 -0.64 -7.48 15.83
N PRO A 30 -0.94 -8.17 14.71
CA PRO A 30 -1.71 -9.40 14.73
C PRO A 30 -0.98 -10.50 15.51
N LYS A 31 -1.69 -11.17 16.43
CA LYS A 31 -1.20 -12.39 17.07
C LYS A 31 -1.27 -13.55 16.07
N ILE A 32 -0.19 -14.31 15.98
CA ILE A 32 -0.10 -15.57 15.22
C ILE A 32 -0.42 -16.75 16.13
N ALA A 33 0.24 -16.83 17.28
CA ALA A 33 0.14 -17.96 18.19
C ALA A 33 0.54 -17.59 19.63
N GLU A 34 0.10 -18.40 20.59
CA GLU A 34 0.53 -18.33 21.99
C GLU A 34 1.21 -19.66 22.36
N LEU A 35 2.41 -19.57 22.91
CA LEU A 35 3.23 -20.71 23.34
C LEU A 35 2.71 -21.20 24.70
N LYS A 36 1.97 -22.31 24.68
CA LYS A 36 1.37 -22.88 25.90
C LYS A 36 2.43 -23.60 26.73
N THR A 37 2.59 -23.17 27.98
CA THR A 37 3.56 -23.69 28.95
C THR A 37 2.91 -23.81 30.34
N ASP A 38 3.41 -24.74 31.15
CA ASP A 38 2.99 -24.94 32.54
C ASP A 38 3.76 -24.03 33.53
N SER A 39 4.79 -23.32 33.05
CA SER A 39 5.70 -22.48 33.83
C SER A 39 6.01 -21.18 33.08
N SER A 40 6.52 -20.14 33.76
CA SER A 40 6.83 -18.86 33.13
C SER A 40 7.96 -19.01 32.11
N ILE A 41 7.76 -18.55 30.87
CA ILE A 41 8.84 -18.45 29.87
C ILE A 41 9.78 -17.32 30.29
N THR A 42 11.06 -17.65 30.42
CA THR A 42 12.14 -16.75 30.84
C THR A 42 13.03 -16.34 29.67
N THR A 43 13.07 -17.15 28.60
CA THR A 43 13.76 -16.84 27.35
C THR A 43 13.13 -17.60 26.18
N GLY A 44 13.21 -17.06 24.95
CA GLY A 44 12.70 -17.66 23.74
C GLY A 44 13.46 -17.18 22.50
N VAL A 45 14.03 -18.12 21.75
CA VAL A 45 14.80 -17.83 20.54
C VAL A 45 14.22 -18.50 19.30
N PHE A 46 14.30 -17.85 18.13
CA PHE A 46 13.94 -18.48 16.86
C PHE A 46 15.05 -19.44 16.39
N SER A 47 14.67 -20.53 15.72
CA SER A 47 15.63 -21.32 14.95
C SER A 47 16.18 -20.48 13.78
N PRO A 48 17.41 -20.73 13.28
CA PRO A 48 17.98 -19.96 12.16
C PRO A 48 17.16 -19.98 10.87
N ASP A 49 16.27 -20.98 10.71
CA ASP A 49 15.35 -21.10 9.59
C ASP A 49 13.92 -20.57 9.88
N ASP A 50 13.71 -19.95 11.04
CA ASP A 50 12.47 -19.36 11.56
C ASP A 50 11.26 -20.31 11.63
N LYS A 51 11.49 -21.62 11.54
CA LYS A 51 10.43 -22.63 11.62
C LYS A 51 10.04 -22.97 13.05
N PHE A 52 10.97 -22.84 13.98
CA PHE A 52 10.77 -23.20 15.38
C PHE A 52 11.10 -22.03 16.31
N ILE A 53 10.51 -22.06 17.49
CA ILE A 53 10.90 -21.25 18.65
C ILE A 53 11.30 -22.21 19.75
N VAL A 54 12.44 -21.95 20.39
CA VAL A 54 12.89 -22.71 21.56
C VAL A 54 12.82 -21.81 22.77
N THR A 55 12.08 -22.23 23.80
CA THR A 55 11.95 -21.48 25.04
C THR A 55 12.62 -22.20 26.19
N GLY A 56 13.14 -21.42 27.13
CA GLY A 56 13.49 -21.84 28.48
C GLY A 56 12.42 -21.36 29.46
N ASP A 57 12.16 -22.12 30.52
CA ASP A 57 11.21 -21.74 31.56
C ASP A 57 11.80 -21.75 32.99
N SER A 58 11.02 -21.19 33.92
CA SER A 58 11.31 -21.15 35.36
C SER A 58 11.21 -22.50 36.09
N SER A 59 11.15 -23.60 35.34
CA SER A 59 11.15 -24.96 35.88
C SER A 59 12.22 -25.85 35.23
N GLY A 60 13.19 -25.25 34.53
CA GLY A 60 14.32 -25.95 33.94
C GLY A 60 13.99 -26.68 32.63
N TYR A 61 12.80 -26.47 32.06
CA TYR A 61 12.44 -27.09 30.79
C TYR A 61 12.87 -26.24 29.60
N ILE A 62 13.28 -26.96 28.55
CA ILE A 62 13.51 -26.43 27.22
C ILE A 62 12.43 -27.01 26.32
N THR A 63 11.63 -26.14 25.70
CA THR A 63 10.49 -26.54 24.88
C THR A 63 10.62 -25.97 23.47
N VAL A 64 10.41 -26.83 22.46
CA VAL A 64 10.45 -26.47 21.04
C VAL A 64 9.03 -26.37 20.52
N TYR A 65 8.70 -25.23 19.92
CA TYR A 65 7.39 -24.96 19.33
C TYR A 65 7.51 -24.72 17.84
N ASN A 66 6.48 -25.08 17.09
CA ASN A 66 6.32 -24.61 15.72
C ASN A 66 5.99 -23.12 15.72
N ALA A 67 6.82 -22.30 15.07
CA ALA A 67 6.69 -20.84 15.10
C ALA A 67 5.42 -20.30 14.41
N ALA A 68 4.81 -21.08 13.50
CA ALA A 68 3.62 -20.67 12.77
C ALA A 68 2.31 -21.04 13.48
N THR A 69 2.32 -22.08 14.32
CA THR A 69 1.10 -22.61 14.96
C THR A 69 1.12 -22.51 16.49
N GLY A 70 2.29 -22.29 17.10
CA GLY A 70 2.48 -22.37 18.55
C GLY A 70 2.36 -23.78 19.13
N ALA A 71 2.26 -24.81 18.28
CA ALA A 71 2.17 -26.18 18.73
C ALA A 71 3.53 -26.64 19.29
N GLN A 72 3.52 -27.25 20.48
CA GLN A 72 4.70 -27.91 21.03
C GLN A 72 5.09 -29.10 20.14
N VAL A 73 6.36 -29.15 19.75
CA VAL A 73 6.96 -30.20 18.91
C VAL A 73 7.86 -31.12 19.74
N ASN A 74 8.61 -30.55 20.69
CA ASN A 74 9.50 -31.31 21.57
C ASN A 74 9.64 -30.61 22.92
N LYS A 75 10.02 -31.34 23.97
CA LYS A 75 10.27 -30.82 25.32
C LYS A 75 11.26 -31.71 26.05
N TRP A 76 12.27 -31.11 26.66
CA TRP A 76 13.21 -31.81 27.53
C TRP A 76 13.54 -30.96 28.77
N GLU A 77 14.16 -31.59 29.75
CA GLU A 77 14.44 -31.01 31.07
C GLU A 77 15.95 -30.96 31.30
N ASP A 78 16.44 -29.80 31.74
CA ASP A 78 17.71 -29.72 32.43
C ASP A 78 17.50 -30.04 33.91
N LYS A 79 17.73 -31.31 34.28
CA LYS A 79 17.51 -31.83 35.64
C LYS A 79 18.33 -31.14 36.73
N ASP A 80 19.40 -30.43 36.35
CA ASP A 80 20.28 -29.72 37.28
C ASP A 80 19.95 -28.21 37.38
N ALA A 81 18.89 -27.77 36.71
CA ALA A 81 18.44 -26.39 36.64
C ALA A 81 17.13 -26.17 37.39
N TYR A 82 17.01 -25.02 38.05
CA TYR A 82 15.69 -24.52 38.47
C TYR A 82 15.04 -23.68 37.38
N GLU A 83 15.85 -22.93 36.63
CA GLU A 83 15.40 -22.00 35.61
C GLU A 83 16.42 -22.00 34.48
N ILE A 84 15.93 -21.93 33.24
CA ILE A 84 16.77 -21.63 32.08
C ILE A 84 16.76 -20.13 31.85
N SER A 85 17.86 -19.43 32.14
CA SER A 85 17.90 -17.97 32.11
C SER A 85 18.28 -17.37 30.76
N LYS A 86 18.93 -18.14 29.88
CA LYS A 86 19.22 -17.73 28.49
C LYS A 86 19.38 -18.97 27.62
N ILE A 87 18.96 -18.85 26.37
CA ILE A 87 19.17 -19.84 25.33
C ILE A 87 19.71 -19.12 24.08
N LEU A 88 20.52 -19.82 23.28
CA LEU A 88 20.85 -19.40 21.92
C LEU A 88 21.04 -20.61 21.01
N PHE A 89 20.80 -20.41 19.72
CA PHE A 89 21.15 -21.38 18.68
C PHE A 89 22.59 -21.17 18.22
N SER A 90 23.27 -22.26 17.86
CA SER A 90 24.40 -22.13 16.95
C SER A 90 23.91 -21.64 15.58
N PRO A 91 24.71 -20.85 14.84
CA PRO A 91 24.32 -20.30 13.54
C PRO A 91 23.94 -21.36 12.49
N ASP A 92 24.48 -22.58 12.62
CA ASP A 92 24.13 -23.73 11.76
C ASP A 92 22.83 -24.45 12.19
N GLY A 93 22.24 -24.06 13.31
CA GLY A 93 20.99 -24.60 13.87
C GLY A 93 21.12 -26.00 14.48
N GLN A 94 22.32 -26.58 14.54
CA GLN A 94 22.52 -27.96 15.02
C GLN A 94 22.62 -28.05 16.54
N ARG A 95 23.04 -26.97 17.20
CA ARG A 95 23.27 -26.93 18.64
C ARG A 95 22.45 -25.85 19.30
N LEU A 96 22.06 -26.13 20.53
CA LEU A 96 21.46 -25.16 21.44
C LEU A 96 22.42 -24.96 22.61
N VAL A 97 22.67 -23.72 23.02
CA VAL A 97 23.39 -23.41 24.25
C VAL A 97 22.41 -22.84 25.25
N SER A 98 22.41 -23.35 26.46
CA SER A 98 21.61 -22.81 27.57
C SER A 98 22.51 -22.44 28.74
N ILE A 99 22.14 -21.37 29.44
CA ILE A 99 22.59 -21.15 30.82
C ILE A 99 21.40 -21.31 31.76
N SER A 100 21.67 -21.96 32.88
CA SER A 100 20.68 -22.18 33.94
C SER A 100 21.12 -21.57 35.26
N THR A 101 20.13 -21.26 36.10
CA THR A 101 20.35 -20.96 37.52
C THR A 101 19.98 -22.19 38.36
N GLY A 102 20.63 -22.36 39.53
CA GLY A 102 20.35 -23.46 40.45
C GLY A 102 21.59 -24.21 40.94
N TYR A 103 21.43 -25.48 41.32
CA TYR A 103 22.44 -26.25 42.08
C TYR A 103 23.83 -26.30 41.44
N SER A 104 23.90 -26.24 40.10
CA SER A 104 25.16 -26.33 39.36
C SER A 104 25.46 -25.12 38.48
N GLY A 105 24.44 -24.33 38.10
CA GLY A 105 24.57 -23.06 37.38
C GLY A 105 25.43 -23.12 36.11
N ASN A 106 25.25 -24.14 35.26
CA ASN A 106 26.19 -24.44 34.18
C ASN A 106 25.76 -23.90 32.81
N VAL A 107 26.73 -23.79 31.90
CA VAL A 107 26.47 -23.66 30.47
C VAL A 107 26.36 -25.07 29.88
N LYS A 108 25.24 -25.39 29.25
CA LYS A 108 25.01 -26.68 28.60
C LYS A 108 24.85 -26.52 27.10
N VAL A 109 25.42 -27.47 26.35
CA VAL A 109 25.34 -27.55 24.89
C VAL A 109 24.54 -28.79 24.53
N TRP A 110 23.47 -28.61 23.77
CA TRP A 110 22.51 -29.65 23.41
C TRP A 110 22.52 -29.87 21.91
N ASP A 111 22.24 -31.11 21.50
CA ASP A 111 21.88 -31.43 20.12
C ASP A 111 20.41 -31.09 19.90
N VAL A 112 20.11 -30.20 18.95
CA VAL A 112 18.74 -29.69 18.71
C VAL A 112 17.82 -30.81 18.23
N GLN A 113 18.33 -31.73 17.42
CA GLN A 113 17.53 -32.77 16.77
C GLN A 113 17.07 -33.85 17.77
N THR A 114 17.94 -34.21 18.70
CA THR A 114 17.73 -35.30 19.67
C THR A 114 17.37 -34.82 21.06
N GLY A 115 17.64 -33.56 21.40
CA GLY A 115 17.52 -33.02 22.76
C GLY A 115 18.57 -33.58 23.73
N LEU A 116 19.60 -34.28 23.23
CA LEU A 116 20.64 -34.86 24.08
C LEU A 116 21.70 -33.83 24.47
N LEU A 117 22.14 -33.92 25.72
CA LEU A 117 23.25 -33.11 26.23
C LEU A 117 24.57 -33.56 25.57
N LEU A 118 25.23 -32.65 24.86
CA LEU A 118 26.51 -32.88 24.20
C LEU A 118 27.69 -32.55 25.11
N SER A 119 27.62 -31.43 25.84
CA SER A 119 28.69 -30.98 26.71
C SER A 119 28.15 -30.06 27.81
N THR A 120 28.87 -29.99 28.93
CA THR A 120 28.65 -29.05 30.02
C THR A 120 29.94 -28.27 30.25
N LEU A 121 29.89 -26.94 30.12
CA LEU A 121 31.01 -26.06 30.38
C LEU A 121 30.88 -25.54 31.81
N THR A 122 31.86 -25.87 32.64
CA THR A 122 31.82 -25.60 34.08
C THR A 122 32.95 -24.65 34.47
N VAL A 123 32.66 -23.83 35.48
CA VAL A 123 33.65 -23.04 36.22
C VAL A 123 33.71 -23.56 37.65
N GLU A 124 34.90 -23.50 38.26
CA GLU A 124 35.16 -24.07 39.59
C GLU A 124 34.49 -23.29 40.75
N LYS A 125 33.96 -22.08 40.50
CA LYS A 125 33.47 -21.14 41.54
C LYS A 125 32.02 -20.69 41.31
N GLY A 126 31.34 -20.30 42.39
CA GLY A 126 30.03 -19.64 42.41
C GLY A 126 28.89 -20.49 43.02
N ASP A 127 28.14 -19.90 43.97
CA ASP A 127 27.13 -20.60 44.80
C ASP A 127 25.72 -20.69 44.18
N TYR A 128 25.29 -19.78 43.28
CA TYR A 128 23.89 -19.76 42.81
C TYR A 128 23.65 -19.31 41.36
N ARG A 129 24.28 -18.23 40.90
CA ARG A 129 24.21 -17.75 39.50
C ARG A 129 25.62 -17.55 38.96
N LYS A 130 26.13 -18.55 38.25
CA LYS A 130 27.49 -18.51 37.71
C LYS A 130 27.60 -17.71 36.44
N PHE A 131 26.53 -17.63 35.64
CA PHE A 131 26.53 -16.92 34.37
C PHE A 131 25.37 -15.93 34.26
N TYR A 132 25.64 -14.76 33.69
CA TYR A 132 24.66 -13.69 33.50
C TYR A 132 24.15 -13.63 32.07
N ASP A 133 25.03 -13.81 31.09
CA ASP A 133 24.71 -13.73 29.67
C ASP A 133 25.69 -14.57 28.83
N ILE A 134 25.29 -14.84 27.59
CA ILE A 134 26.05 -15.62 26.62
C ILE A 134 25.96 -15.01 25.22
N ALA A 135 27.05 -15.08 24.46
CA ALA A 135 27.08 -14.67 23.06
C ALA A 135 27.92 -15.64 22.22
N LEU A 136 27.60 -15.80 20.94
CA LEU A 136 28.40 -16.57 19.98
C LEU A 136 29.09 -15.66 18.96
N ASN A 137 30.23 -16.11 18.46
CA ASN A 137 30.79 -15.55 17.23
C ASN A 137 29.96 -15.95 16.00
N LYS A 138 30.24 -15.30 14.86
CA LYS A 138 29.48 -15.47 13.60
C LYS A 138 29.32 -16.92 13.15
N ASP A 139 30.35 -17.74 13.35
CA ASP A 139 30.40 -19.12 12.87
C ASP A 139 30.00 -20.14 13.96
N GLY A 140 29.67 -19.68 15.18
CA GLY A 140 29.27 -20.52 16.31
C GLY A 140 30.37 -21.41 16.89
N THR A 141 31.63 -21.11 16.58
CA THR A 141 32.78 -21.89 17.08
C THR A 141 33.26 -21.43 18.45
N VAL A 142 33.02 -20.16 18.79
CA VAL A 142 33.43 -19.55 20.05
C VAL A 142 32.21 -19.05 20.81
N LEU A 143 32.08 -19.51 22.06
CA LEU A 143 31.10 -19.02 23.01
C LEU A 143 31.75 -18.09 24.03
N TYR A 144 31.15 -16.93 24.23
CA TYR A 144 31.49 -15.97 25.28
C TYR A 144 30.49 -16.09 26.42
N THR A 145 30.97 -16.20 27.65
CA THR A 145 30.11 -16.30 28.84
C THR A 145 30.48 -15.22 29.84
N ALA A 146 29.49 -14.45 30.32
CA ALA A 146 29.67 -13.47 31.38
C ALA A 146 29.51 -14.16 32.75
N ASP A 147 30.60 -14.30 33.47
CA ASP A 147 30.72 -15.07 34.71
C ASP A 147 30.52 -14.20 35.97
N GLY A 148 29.91 -14.80 37.00
CA GLY A 148 29.56 -14.18 38.28
C GLY A 148 30.75 -13.72 39.12
N GLU A 149 31.94 -14.26 38.86
CA GLU A 149 33.21 -13.91 39.50
C GLU A 149 33.97 -12.83 38.69
N LYS A 150 33.23 -11.93 38.04
CA LYS A 150 33.75 -10.79 37.26
C LYS A 150 34.65 -11.20 36.09
N SER A 151 34.32 -12.29 35.41
CA SER A 151 35.11 -12.77 34.28
C SER A 151 34.29 -12.88 33.00
N VAL A 152 34.92 -12.73 31.85
CA VAL A 152 34.36 -13.16 30.57
C VAL A 152 35.22 -14.29 30.04
N ILE A 153 34.59 -15.45 29.81
CA ILE A 153 35.28 -16.67 29.42
C ILE A 153 34.94 -17.01 27.99
N TYR A 154 35.97 -17.33 27.20
CA TYR A 154 35.86 -17.70 25.80
C TYR A 154 36.04 -19.21 25.72
N TRP A 155 35.12 -19.89 25.06
CA TRP A 155 35.10 -21.35 24.98
C TRP A 155 35.14 -21.80 23.52
N ASP A 156 35.91 -22.86 23.24
CA ASP A 156 35.74 -23.63 22.01
C ASP A 156 34.45 -24.45 22.17
N LEU A 157 33.39 -24.05 21.46
CA LEU A 157 32.06 -24.66 21.64
C LEU A 157 32.04 -26.13 21.20
N LEU A 158 32.91 -26.51 20.26
CA LEU A 158 32.97 -27.87 19.76
C LEU A 158 33.71 -28.80 20.75
N LYS A 159 34.84 -28.35 21.28
CA LYS A 159 35.67 -29.13 22.19
C LYS A 159 35.26 -29.02 23.65
N GLY A 160 34.50 -27.98 23.99
CA GLY A 160 34.13 -27.66 25.37
C GLY A 160 35.31 -27.22 26.23
N THR A 161 36.36 -26.65 25.62
CA THR A 161 37.58 -26.22 26.32
C THR A 161 37.65 -24.71 26.43
N LYS A 162 38.09 -24.21 27.59
CA LYS A 162 38.39 -22.78 27.80
C LYS A 162 39.54 -22.33 26.89
N LEU A 163 39.33 -21.28 26.12
CA LEU A 163 40.31 -20.64 25.24
C LEU A 163 41.00 -19.45 25.94
N LEU A 164 40.22 -18.60 26.59
CA LEU A 164 40.67 -17.38 27.23
C LEU A 164 39.75 -17.02 28.40
N GLU A 165 40.28 -16.31 29.39
CA GLU A 165 39.52 -15.74 30.50
C GLU A 165 39.99 -14.31 30.74
N LEU A 166 39.04 -13.38 30.76
CA LEU A 166 39.28 -11.96 30.93
C LEU A 166 38.68 -11.49 32.25
N THR A 167 39.49 -10.96 33.16
CA THR A 167 39.01 -10.33 34.39
C THR A 167 38.50 -8.92 34.12
N MET A 168 37.25 -8.66 34.50
CA MET A 168 36.56 -7.38 34.37
C MET A 168 36.65 -6.56 35.66
N PRO A 169 36.63 -5.22 35.58
CA PRO A 169 36.69 -4.36 36.77
C PRO A 169 35.46 -4.53 37.67
N THR A 170 34.29 -4.71 37.06
CA THR A 170 33.02 -4.98 37.74
C THR A 170 32.31 -6.16 37.06
N LEU A 171 31.17 -6.57 37.61
CA LEU A 171 30.45 -7.75 37.16
C LEU A 171 29.96 -7.55 35.71
N PRO A 172 30.29 -8.45 34.76
CA PRO A 172 29.69 -8.42 33.43
C PRO A 172 28.25 -8.93 33.48
N THR A 173 27.33 -8.15 32.93
CA THR A 173 25.88 -8.41 32.99
C THR A 173 25.27 -8.71 31.63
N SER A 174 25.86 -8.25 30.53
CA SER A 174 25.38 -8.54 29.17
C SER A 174 26.52 -8.56 28.14
N LEU A 175 26.37 -9.37 27.08
CA LEU A 175 27.35 -9.56 26.02
C LEU A 175 26.72 -9.36 24.63
N ALA A 176 27.44 -8.68 23.73
CA ALA A 176 27.08 -8.63 22.33
C ALA A 176 28.32 -8.77 21.43
N TYR A 177 28.21 -9.63 20.41
CA TYR A 177 29.24 -9.83 19.41
C TYR A 177 28.94 -9.01 18.16
N ASN A 178 29.94 -8.26 17.69
CA ASN A 178 29.92 -7.55 16.41
C ASN A 178 30.68 -8.38 15.37
N ALA A 179 29.97 -8.89 14.37
CA ALA A 179 30.57 -9.74 13.35
C ALA A 179 31.39 -8.98 12.32
N ALA A 180 31.09 -7.69 12.09
CA ALA A 180 31.78 -6.87 11.11
C ALA A 180 33.18 -6.48 11.62
N GLU A 181 33.25 -6.01 12.86
CA GLU A 181 34.49 -5.55 13.48
C GLU A 181 35.21 -6.65 14.30
N GLN A 182 34.57 -7.80 14.51
CA GLN A 182 35.03 -8.85 15.43
C GLN A 182 35.26 -8.31 16.85
N HIS A 183 34.36 -7.44 17.30
CA HIS A 183 34.38 -6.87 18.65
C HIS A 183 33.40 -7.62 19.55
N LEU A 184 33.72 -7.69 20.84
CA LEU A 184 32.82 -8.11 21.90
C LEU A 184 32.56 -6.91 22.80
N ALA A 185 31.32 -6.43 22.82
CA ALA A 185 30.85 -5.48 23.81
C ALA A 185 30.44 -6.22 25.08
N ILE A 186 30.96 -5.77 26.21
CA ILE A 186 30.72 -6.33 27.53
C ILE A 186 30.08 -5.24 28.38
N GLY A 187 28.79 -5.36 28.64
CA GLY A 187 28.09 -4.50 29.57
C GLY A 187 28.41 -4.86 31.00
N LEU A 188 28.72 -3.85 31.80
CA LEU A 188 29.13 -4.01 33.19
C LEU A 188 28.11 -3.42 34.17
N LYS A 189 28.14 -3.93 35.40
CA LYS A 189 27.26 -3.51 36.49
C LYS A 189 27.41 -2.02 36.87
N ASP A 190 28.55 -1.41 36.58
CA ASP A 190 28.78 0.02 36.86
C ASP A 190 28.25 0.96 35.76
N GLY A 191 27.51 0.44 34.77
CA GLY A 191 26.98 1.24 33.67
C GLY A 191 27.96 1.44 32.51
N SER A 192 29.17 0.85 32.59
CA SER A 192 30.18 0.95 31.53
C SER A 192 30.15 -0.21 30.53
N ILE A 193 30.51 0.09 29.30
CA ILE A 193 30.68 -0.87 28.21
C ILE A 193 32.18 -1.05 28.00
N ASN A 194 32.68 -2.26 28.25
CA ASN A 194 34.05 -2.65 27.91
C ASN A 194 34.07 -3.37 26.56
N VAL A 195 34.81 -2.83 25.58
CA VAL A 195 34.91 -3.40 24.23
C VAL A 195 36.25 -4.09 24.08
N ARG A 196 36.20 -5.35 23.61
CA ARG A 196 37.37 -6.22 23.39
C ARG A 196 37.40 -6.74 21.96
N GLN A 197 38.60 -7.06 21.49
CA GLN A 197 38.76 -7.88 20.28
C GLN A 197 38.30 -9.31 20.62
N ALA A 198 37.37 -9.85 19.85
CA ALA A 198 36.62 -11.06 20.22
C ALA A 198 37.42 -12.38 20.12
N VAL A 199 38.55 -12.40 19.42
CA VAL A 199 39.45 -13.54 19.27
C VAL A 199 40.59 -13.51 20.30
N SER A 200 41.29 -12.37 20.42
CA SER A 200 42.46 -12.20 21.27
C SER A 200 42.13 -11.73 22.69
N GLY A 201 40.97 -11.11 22.90
CA GLY A 201 40.59 -10.44 24.14
C GLY A 201 41.33 -9.12 24.40
N GLU A 202 42.05 -8.61 23.40
CA GLU A 202 42.75 -7.32 23.51
C GLU A 202 41.77 -6.18 23.81
N TYR A 203 42.22 -5.25 24.63
CA TYR A 203 41.45 -4.05 24.99
C TYR A 203 41.29 -3.12 23.80
N ILE A 204 40.07 -2.64 23.55
CA ILE A 204 39.78 -1.64 22.52
C ILE A 204 39.36 -0.33 23.18
N SER A 205 38.30 -0.36 24.00
CA SER A 205 37.76 0.83 24.64
C SER A 205 36.94 0.50 25.88
N THR A 206 36.77 1.47 26.76
CA THR A 206 35.72 1.49 27.78
C THR A 206 34.96 2.79 27.62
N LYS A 207 33.63 2.71 27.54
CA LYS A 207 32.74 3.86 27.44
C LYS A 207 31.74 3.81 28.58
N SER A 208 31.46 4.96 29.20
CA SER A 208 30.51 5.09 30.30
C SER A 208 29.58 6.28 30.03
N VAL A 209 28.38 6.23 30.60
CA VAL A 209 27.33 7.22 30.34
C VAL A 209 27.46 8.48 31.21
N GLY A 210 28.50 8.56 32.05
CA GLY A 210 28.81 9.75 32.85
C GLY A 210 29.84 9.42 33.93
N PRO A 211 30.42 10.45 34.58
CA PRO A 211 31.40 10.25 35.65
C PRO A 211 30.81 9.68 36.96
N ASP A 212 29.49 9.80 37.18
CA ASP A 212 28.85 9.52 38.49
C ASP A 212 27.62 8.57 38.42
N TYR A 213 27.27 8.04 37.26
CA TYR A 213 26.09 7.18 37.11
C TYR A 213 26.44 5.70 37.36
N PHE A 214 26.00 5.18 38.50
CA PHE A 214 26.06 3.75 38.84
C PHE A 214 24.68 3.12 38.64
N SER A 215 24.36 2.74 37.41
CA SER A 215 23.17 1.93 37.11
C SER A 215 23.59 0.73 36.29
N ASP A 216 23.10 -0.45 36.65
CA ASP A 216 23.48 -1.70 36.01
C ASP A 216 23.03 -1.70 34.54
N ILE A 217 23.94 -2.09 33.63
CA ILE A 217 23.54 -2.40 32.26
C ILE A 217 22.66 -3.63 32.26
N VAL A 218 21.47 -3.49 31.67
CA VAL A 218 20.49 -4.58 31.54
C VAL A 218 20.77 -5.40 30.29
N LYS A 219 20.95 -4.74 29.14
CA LYS A 219 21.19 -5.40 27.86
C LYS A 219 22.11 -4.56 26.99
N VAL A 220 23.02 -5.22 26.28
CA VAL A 220 23.80 -4.64 25.19
C VAL A 220 23.48 -5.40 23.91
N LYS A 221 23.29 -4.71 22.79
CA LYS A 221 23.07 -5.34 21.49
C LYS A 221 23.50 -4.43 20.35
N TYR A 222 24.23 -4.99 19.38
CA TYR A 222 24.51 -4.29 18.14
C TYR A 222 23.27 -4.23 17.27
N SER A 223 23.11 -3.13 16.54
CA SER A 223 22.19 -3.05 15.40
C SER A 223 22.47 -4.19 14.42
N ALA A 224 21.45 -4.61 13.67
CA ALA A 224 21.61 -5.71 12.71
C ALA A 224 22.67 -5.41 11.64
N ASP A 225 22.91 -4.13 11.32
CA ASP A 225 23.96 -3.70 10.40
C ASP A 225 25.34 -3.50 11.07
N ASN A 226 25.47 -3.80 12.37
CA ASN A 226 26.68 -3.72 13.19
C ASN A 226 27.27 -2.31 13.39
N LYS A 227 26.56 -1.25 13.01
CA LYS A 227 27.06 0.14 13.06
C LYS A 227 26.76 0.89 14.34
N VAL A 228 25.74 0.47 15.09
CA VAL A 228 25.33 1.14 16.33
C VAL A 228 25.27 0.10 17.44
N LEU A 229 25.85 0.41 18.59
CA LEU A 229 25.69 -0.38 19.81
C LEU A 229 24.62 0.27 20.68
N TYR A 230 23.51 -0.44 20.89
CA TYR A 230 22.47 -0.03 21.81
C TYR A 230 22.70 -0.70 23.17
N PHE A 231 22.39 0.02 24.23
CA PHE A 231 22.33 -0.56 25.55
C PHE A 231 21.33 0.18 26.44
N SER A 232 20.80 -0.50 27.45
CA SER A 232 19.88 0.08 28.42
C SER A 232 20.42 -0.08 29.83
N LEU A 233 20.08 0.88 30.69
CA LEU A 233 20.34 0.82 32.12
C LEU A 233 19.04 0.53 32.87
N ILE A 234 19.16 0.06 34.10
CA ILE A 234 18.00 -0.19 34.96
C ILE A 234 17.21 1.11 35.17
N ASN A 235 15.91 1.06 34.87
CA ASN A 235 14.89 2.09 35.12
C ASN A 235 14.97 3.35 34.23
N ASP A 236 15.83 3.36 33.22
CA ASP A 236 15.87 4.46 32.26
C ASP A 236 14.70 4.40 31.28
N GLN A 237 14.26 5.59 30.86
CA GLN A 237 13.11 5.77 29.95
C GLN A 237 13.51 5.83 28.47
N GLN A 238 14.79 5.59 28.17
CA GLN A 238 15.39 5.55 26.83
C GLN A 238 16.67 4.69 26.86
N PRO A 239 17.12 4.17 25.70
CA PRO A 239 18.41 3.51 25.59
C PRO A 239 19.54 4.53 25.41
N TYR A 240 20.77 4.03 25.46
CA TYR A 240 21.96 4.75 25.03
C TYR A 240 22.55 4.09 23.78
N LEU A 241 23.15 4.92 22.94
CA LEU A 241 23.66 4.51 21.63
C LEU A 241 25.13 4.93 21.50
N PHE A 242 25.97 4.01 21.05
CA PHE A 242 27.34 4.28 20.62
C PHE A 242 27.51 4.02 19.13
N ASP A 243 28.09 4.98 18.41
CA ASP A 243 28.47 4.81 17.01
C ASP A 243 29.75 3.98 16.93
N VAL A 244 29.62 2.75 16.42
CA VAL A 244 30.73 1.78 16.33
C VAL A 244 31.82 2.30 15.39
N ASN A 245 31.44 2.94 14.29
CA ASN A 245 32.39 3.44 13.29
C ASN A 245 33.14 4.67 13.76
N ASN A 246 32.53 5.44 14.67
CA ASN A 246 33.13 6.59 15.30
C ASN A 246 33.69 6.26 16.69
N HIS A 247 34.46 5.18 16.79
CA HIS A 247 35.17 4.79 18.03
C HIS A 247 34.28 4.71 19.28
N TYR A 248 33.05 4.23 19.12
CA TYR A 248 32.06 4.12 20.19
C TYR A 248 31.73 5.47 20.86
N GLU A 249 31.73 6.56 20.10
CA GLU A 249 31.23 7.86 20.58
C GLU A 249 29.72 7.82 20.81
N MET A 250 29.26 8.58 21.81
CA MET A 250 27.84 8.66 22.17
C MET A 250 27.04 9.36 21.08
N ILE A 251 25.98 8.70 20.63
CA ILE A 251 24.96 9.30 19.78
C ILE A 251 23.93 9.96 20.71
N PRO A 252 23.80 11.30 20.69
CA PRO A 252 22.82 11.98 21.53
C PRO A 252 21.40 11.68 21.05
N LEU A 253 20.51 11.45 22.01
CA LEU A 253 19.07 11.34 21.79
C LEU A 253 18.36 12.61 22.29
N GLU A 254 17.30 13.00 21.60
CA GLU A 254 16.38 14.04 22.07
C GLU A 254 15.44 13.48 23.16
N GLU A 255 14.81 14.40 23.90
CA GLU A 255 13.82 14.00 24.88
C GLU A 255 12.64 13.28 24.19
N ASN A 256 12.33 12.09 24.69
CA ASN A 256 11.31 11.16 24.18
C ASN A 256 11.57 10.48 22.82
N ASP A 257 12.78 10.52 22.28
CA ASP A 257 13.16 9.77 21.07
C ASP A 257 12.71 8.30 21.13
N TYR A 258 12.86 7.64 22.28
CA TYR A 258 12.41 6.26 22.49
C TYR A 258 11.68 6.10 23.82
N SER A 259 10.65 6.92 24.08
CA SER A 259 9.94 6.99 25.37
C SER A 259 9.35 5.64 25.81
N SER A 260 10.14 4.87 26.57
CA SER A 260 9.89 3.47 26.89
C SER A 260 10.83 2.99 28.00
N GLN A 261 10.41 2.01 28.80
CA GLN A 261 11.32 1.36 29.76
C GLN A 261 12.01 0.17 29.10
N TRP A 262 13.25 0.37 28.65
CA TRP A 262 14.00 -0.65 27.89
C TRP A 262 14.53 -1.75 28.81
N LYS A 263 13.70 -2.76 29.11
CA LYS A 263 14.11 -3.95 29.86
C LYS A 263 14.77 -4.96 28.95
N ASP A 264 14.15 -5.22 27.81
CA ASP A 264 14.69 -6.07 26.76
C ASP A 264 14.38 -5.45 25.41
N PHE A 265 15.18 -5.75 24.40
CA PHE A 265 14.94 -5.25 23.05
C PHE A 265 15.64 -6.07 21.98
N ASP A 266 15.09 -6.02 20.77
CA ASP A 266 15.69 -6.62 19.59
C ASP A 266 15.41 -5.83 18.32
N PHE A 267 16.27 -6.02 17.33
CA PHE A 267 16.20 -5.38 16.03
C PHE A 267 15.70 -6.35 14.98
N ASN A 268 14.89 -5.84 14.07
CA ASN A 268 14.60 -6.58 12.86
C ASN A 268 15.85 -6.66 11.95
N LEU A 269 15.83 -7.61 11.00
CA LEU A 269 16.98 -7.93 10.14
C LEU A 269 17.62 -6.72 9.43
N ASN A 270 16.83 -5.73 9.01
CA ASN A 270 17.33 -4.57 8.27
C ASN A 270 17.63 -3.37 9.18
N HIS A 271 17.60 -3.55 10.50
CA HIS A 271 17.75 -2.51 11.51
C HIS A 271 16.70 -1.39 11.44
N LYS A 272 15.67 -1.47 10.58
CA LYS A 272 14.64 -0.42 10.47
C LYS A 272 13.76 -0.29 11.72
N TYR A 273 13.54 -1.39 12.43
CA TYR A 273 12.65 -1.44 13.58
C TYR A 273 13.36 -2.04 14.79
N VAL A 274 13.09 -1.47 15.95
CA VAL A 274 13.47 -2.00 17.26
C VAL A 274 12.22 -2.27 18.08
N ALA A 275 12.08 -3.51 18.55
CA ALA A 275 11.04 -3.91 19.48
C ALA A 275 11.59 -3.83 20.91
N VAL A 276 10.79 -3.28 21.82
CA VAL A 276 11.18 -3.01 23.19
C VAL A 276 10.15 -3.61 24.13
N GLY A 277 10.63 -4.49 25.00
CA GLY A 277 9.88 -5.10 26.09
C GLY A 277 9.88 -4.17 27.30
N GLU A 278 8.69 -3.88 27.83
CA GLU A 278 8.51 -3.05 29.01
C GLU A 278 7.89 -3.87 30.15
N GLN A 279 8.28 -3.54 31.37
CA GLN A 279 7.68 -4.16 32.56
C GLN A 279 6.25 -3.66 32.75
N TYR A 280 5.29 -4.57 32.85
CA TYR A 280 3.86 -4.29 33.09
C TYR A 280 3.17 -3.42 32.03
N SER A 281 3.77 -3.25 30.86
CA SER A 281 3.31 -2.37 29.78
C SER A 281 3.36 -3.10 28.44
N PRO A 282 2.51 -2.73 27.46
CA PRO A 282 2.59 -3.28 26.11
C PRO A 282 4.00 -3.10 25.55
N PHE A 283 4.51 -4.10 24.83
CA PHE A 283 5.75 -3.90 24.09
C PHE A 283 5.52 -2.84 23.01
N LYS A 284 6.58 -2.12 22.68
CA LYS A 284 6.58 -1.05 21.68
C LYS A 284 7.52 -1.41 20.55
N ILE A 285 7.22 -0.92 19.35
CA ILE A 285 8.13 -0.97 18.21
C ILE A 285 8.34 0.43 17.68
N PHE A 286 9.60 0.83 17.60
CA PHE A 286 10.02 2.12 17.08
C PHE A 286 10.71 1.94 15.73
N ASP A 287 10.52 2.90 14.83
CA ASP A 287 11.39 3.06 13.66
C ASP A 287 12.73 3.66 14.13
N THR A 288 13.85 3.05 13.74
CA THR A 288 15.17 3.47 14.26
C THR A 288 15.70 4.74 13.60
N GLU A 289 15.21 5.09 12.41
CA GLU A 289 15.61 6.29 11.68
C GLU A 289 14.79 7.50 12.12
N THR A 290 13.46 7.36 12.16
CA THR A 290 12.58 8.46 12.60
C THR A 290 12.44 8.54 14.11
N LYS A 291 12.76 7.45 14.82
CA LYS A 291 12.58 7.27 16.27
C LYS A 291 11.11 7.29 16.70
N GLU A 292 10.17 7.33 15.75
CA GLU A 292 8.75 7.34 16.06
C GLU A 292 8.27 5.95 16.47
N LEU A 293 7.35 5.91 17.45
CA LEU A 293 6.57 4.70 17.72
C LEU A 293 5.77 4.33 16.46
N VAL A 294 5.81 3.07 16.03
CA VAL A 294 5.10 2.61 14.83
C VAL A 294 4.10 1.50 15.13
N ALA A 295 4.34 0.71 16.17
CA ALA A 295 3.45 -0.35 16.59
C ALA A 295 3.55 -0.63 18.08
N LYS A 296 2.52 -1.28 18.62
CA LYS A 296 2.51 -1.83 19.96
C LYS A 296 1.75 -3.15 19.98
N GLY A 297 1.93 -3.92 21.04
CA GLY A 297 1.14 -5.12 21.26
C GLY A 297 0.99 -5.45 22.73
N ASN A 298 -0.20 -5.91 23.10
CA ASN A 298 -0.47 -6.40 24.44
C ASN A 298 -0.15 -7.89 24.50
N TYR A 299 0.69 -8.28 25.45
CA TYR A 299 0.83 -9.65 25.91
C TYR A 299 0.22 -9.77 27.32
N GLY A 300 -0.19 -10.97 27.73
CA GLY A 300 -0.84 -11.17 29.03
C GLY A 300 0.08 -10.78 30.19
N PHE A 301 -0.49 -10.29 31.30
CA PHE A 301 0.25 -9.87 32.50
C PHE A 301 1.06 -11.02 33.10
N TYR A 302 2.29 -11.22 32.64
CA TYR A 302 3.24 -12.13 33.25
C TYR A 302 4.39 -11.34 33.85
N TYR A 303 4.70 -11.63 35.11
CA TYR A 303 5.63 -10.88 35.95
C TYR A 303 7.11 -10.98 35.54
N TYR A 304 7.44 -11.83 34.56
CA TYR A 304 8.83 -12.25 34.29
C TYR A 304 9.19 -12.48 32.82
N SER A 305 8.26 -12.34 31.87
CA SER A 305 8.53 -12.71 30.48
C SER A 305 8.88 -11.47 29.64
N ASP A 306 10.07 -10.92 29.89
CA ASP A 306 10.57 -9.72 29.24
C ASP A 306 11.27 -10.02 27.90
N ASP A 307 11.45 -11.29 27.49
CA ASP A 307 12.22 -11.60 26.28
C ASP A 307 11.50 -11.14 25.01
N VAL A 308 12.21 -10.35 24.21
CA VAL A 308 11.79 -9.80 22.94
C VAL A 308 12.78 -10.24 21.87
N GLU A 309 12.31 -11.00 20.89
CA GLU A 309 13.14 -11.46 19.79
C GLU A 309 12.42 -11.42 18.46
N PHE A 310 13.06 -10.83 17.45
CA PHE A 310 12.63 -10.93 16.06
C PHE A 310 13.10 -12.25 15.46
N SER A 311 12.24 -12.87 14.66
CA SER A 311 12.69 -13.91 13.72
C SER A 311 13.78 -13.35 12.80
N HIS A 312 14.67 -14.23 12.32
CA HIS A 312 15.81 -13.87 11.48
C HIS A 312 15.37 -13.19 10.18
N ASN A 313 14.22 -13.55 9.61
CA ASN A 313 13.65 -12.89 8.44
C ASN A 313 12.88 -11.59 8.75
N GLY A 314 12.75 -11.22 10.03
CA GLY A 314 12.10 -9.99 10.51
C GLY A 314 10.56 -9.98 10.43
N LYS A 315 9.91 -11.07 9.99
CA LYS A 315 8.45 -11.13 9.77
C LYS A 315 7.64 -11.65 10.96
N ARG A 316 8.32 -12.11 12.00
CA ARG A 316 7.70 -12.45 13.29
C ARG A 316 8.49 -11.84 14.43
N LEU A 317 7.78 -11.63 15.53
CA LEU A 317 8.33 -11.23 16.82
C LEU A 317 7.76 -12.15 17.89
N VAL A 318 8.58 -12.66 18.79
CA VAL A 318 8.12 -13.31 20.01
C VAL A 318 8.31 -12.36 21.18
N VAL A 319 7.25 -12.15 21.95
CA VAL A 319 7.27 -11.37 23.20
C VAL A 319 6.45 -12.11 24.24
N GLY A 320 7.06 -12.41 25.38
CA GLY A 320 6.35 -13.01 26.52
C GLY A 320 5.56 -14.28 26.17
N GLY A 321 6.12 -15.13 25.32
CA GLY A 321 5.47 -16.36 24.85
C GLY A 321 4.35 -16.17 23.82
N THR A 322 4.13 -14.96 23.32
CA THR A 322 3.20 -14.69 22.21
C THR A 322 3.97 -14.37 20.93
N VAL A 323 3.57 -14.99 19.82
CA VAL A 323 4.15 -14.75 18.49
C VAL A 323 3.28 -13.77 17.73
N TYR A 324 3.86 -12.69 17.23
CA TYR A 324 3.20 -11.62 16.47
C TYR A 324 3.66 -11.60 15.01
N ASP A 325 2.79 -11.17 14.11
CA ASP A 325 3.09 -10.92 12.70
C ASP A 325 3.63 -9.50 12.51
N THR A 326 4.92 -9.38 12.23
CA THR A 326 5.59 -8.11 11.95
C THR A 326 5.73 -7.83 10.46
N ALA A 327 5.28 -8.74 9.57
CA ALA A 327 5.30 -8.49 8.14
C ALA A 327 4.45 -7.26 7.75
N ILE A 328 3.45 -6.93 8.57
CA ILE A 328 2.61 -5.73 8.41
C ILE A 328 3.40 -4.42 8.51
N LEU A 329 4.53 -4.40 9.24
CA LEU A 329 5.39 -3.22 9.36
C LEU A 329 6.06 -2.85 8.04
N PHE A 330 6.25 -3.83 7.15
CA PHE A 330 6.90 -3.64 5.84
C PHE A 330 5.90 -3.47 4.69
N ASN A 331 4.63 -3.21 5.02
CA ASN A 331 3.58 -3.06 4.03
C ASN A 331 3.57 -1.65 3.42
N GLU A 332 4.53 -1.40 2.53
CA GLU A 332 4.72 -0.10 1.89
C GLU A 332 3.73 0.13 0.75
N LEU A 333 3.29 1.38 0.59
CA LEU A 333 2.45 1.78 -0.53
C LEU A 333 3.29 1.75 -1.82
N THR A 334 2.77 1.10 -2.87
CA THR A 334 3.48 0.94 -4.15
C THR A 334 2.83 1.73 -5.30
N SER A 335 1.54 2.01 -5.19
CA SER A 335 0.80 2.82 -6.17
C SER A 335 -0.56 3.25 -5.61
N ILE A 336 -1.15 4.27 -6.19
CA ILE A 336 -2.55 4.65 -5.94
C ILE A 336 -3.34 4.65 -7.25
N GLN A 337 -4.66 4.43 -7.16
CA GLN A 337 -5.58 4.45 -8.29
C GLN A 337 -6.84 5.22 -7.93
N ILE A 338 -7.33 6.05 -8.84
CA ILE A 338 -8.61 6.74 -8.74
C ILE A 338 -9.71 5.87 -9.39
N THR A 339 -10.86 5.75 -8.73
CA THR A 339 -12.05 5.09 -9.28
C THR A 339 -13.28 6.01 -9.16
N PRO A 340 -14.05 6.22 -10.24
CA PRO A 340 -13.78 5.75 -11.61
C PRO A 340 -12.60 6.50 -12.27
N ALA A 341 -11.98 5.93 -13.31
CA ALA A 341 -10.89 6.59 -14.05
C ALA A 341 -11.38 7.73 -14.97
N SER A 342 -12.67 7.72 -15.31
CA SER A 342 -13.35 8.79 -16.02
C SER A 342 -14.77 8.96 -15.51
N LEU A 343 -15.28 10.19 -15.56
CA LEU A 343 -16.59 10.53 -15.06
C LEU A 343 -17.27 11.56 -15.95
N HIS A 344 -18.57 11.36 -16.21
CA HIS A 344 -19.41 12.33 -16.91
C HIS A 344 -20.32 13.03 -15.90
N MET A 345 -20.31 14.36 -15.93
CA MET A 345 -21.04 15.25 -15.03
C MET A 345 -21.78 16.30 -15.86
N SER A 346 -22.70 16.97 -15.21
CA SER A 346 -23.44 18.12 -15.72
C SER A 346 -23.00 19.36 -14.99
N VAL A 347 -23.19 20.53 -15.57
CA VAL A 347 -23.03 21.78 -14.81
C VAL A 347 -23.88 21.68 -13.54
N ASP A 348 -23.27 22.05 -12.41
CA ASP A 348 -23.78 21.97 -11.03
C ASP A 348 -23.80 20.58 -10.36
N ASP A 349 -23.42 19.50 -11.06
CA ASP A 349 -23.27 18.19 -10.42
C ASP A 349 -22.11 18.17 -9.43
N VAL A 350 -22.25 17.36 -8.36
CA VAL A 350 -21.21 17.14 -7.35
C VAL A 350 -20.97 15.65 -7.15
N GLN A 351 -19.75 15.18 -7.37
CA GLN A 351 -19.40 13.77 -7.26
C GLN A 351 -18.02 13.54 -6.63
N GLY A 352 -17.92 12.50 -5.80
CA GLY A 352 -16.66 12.08 -5.17
C GLY A 352 -15.98 10.97 -5.96
N PHE A 353 -14.67 10.84 -5.77
CA PHE A 353 -13.88 9.72 -6.25
C PHE A 353 -13.39 8.88 -5.07
N THR A 354 -13.17 7.59 -5.31
CA THR A 354 -12.45 6.74 -4.36
C THR A 354 -11.00 6.60 -4.80
N VAL A 355 -10.07 6.76 -3.86
CA VAL A 355 -8.66 6.43 -4.09
C VAL A 355 -8.36 5.12 -3.37
N LYS A 356 -7.77 4.17 -4.10
CA LYS A 356 -7.27 2.92 -3.52
C LYS A 356 -5.76 2.88 -3.61
N GLY A 357 -5.10 2.54 -2.51
CA GLY A 357 -3.67 2.26 -2.46
C GLY A 357 -3.41 0.77 -2.64
N LYS A 358 -2.42 0.42 -3.46
CA LYS A 358 -1.88 -0.94 -3.57
C LYS A 358 -0.57 -1.02 -2.80
N TYR A 359 -0.41 -2.04 -1.98
CA TYR A 359 0.76 -2.17 -1.10
C TYR A 359 1.66 -3.34 -1.48
N SER A 360 2.88 -3.36 -0.92
CA SER A 360 3.94 -4.33 -1.23
C SER A 360 3.52 -5.79 -0.99
N ASN A 361 2.64 -6.04 -0.02
CA ASN A 361 2.08 -7.37 0.23
C ASN A 361 0.93 -7.76 -0.73
N GLY A 362 0.63 -6.93 -1.73
CA GLY A 362 -0.44 -7.14 -2.71
C GLY A 362 -1.84 -6.69 -2.26
N THR A 363 -2.02 -6.29 -1.00
CA THR A 363 -3.30 -5.78 -0.51
C THR A 363 -3.69 -4.47 -1.18
N VAL A 364 -5.00 -4.23 -1.29
CA VAL A 364 -5.57 -2.98 -1.83
C VAL A 364 -6.53 -2.41 -0.79
N LYS A 365 -6.26 -1.19 -0.32
CA LYS A 365 -7.10 -0.52 0.70
C LYS A 365 -7.58 0.84 0.18
N ALA A 366 -8.76 1.26 0.62
CA ALA A 366 -9.24 2.61 0.35
C ALA A 366 -8.42 3.61 1.18
N ILE A 367 -8.00 4.71 0.56
CA ILE A 367 -7.33 5.81 1.24
C ILE A 367 -8.40 6.82 1.63
N PRO A 368 -8.47 7.25 2.90
CA PRO A 368 -9.43 8.26 3.35
C PRO A 368 -9.32 9.54 2.51
N SER A 369 -10.45 10.05 2.02
CA SER A 369 -10.43 11.23 1.14
C SER A 369 -9.84 12.47 1.80
N ALA A 370 -9.82 12.55 3.14
CA ALA A 370 -9.20 13.63 3.90
C ALA A 370 -7.66 13.64 3.81
N GLU A 371 -7.04 12.49 3.53
CA GLU A 371 -5.59 12.37 3.40
C GLU A 371 -5.10 12.60 1.96
N VAL A 372 -6.01 12.56 0.98
CA VAL A 372 -5.69 12.71 -0.44
C VAL A 372 -5.63 14.19 -0.81
N GLN A 373 -4.51 14.59 -1.41
CA GLN A 373 -4.36 15.93 -2.00
C GLN A 373 -4.90 15.91 -3.44
N TRP A 374 -5.91 16.73 -3.71
CA TRP A 374 -6.59 16.80 -5.00
C TRP A 374 -6.23 18.07 -5.77
N SER A 375 -6.12 17.95 -7.08
CA SER A 375 -6.06 19.11 -7.99
C SER A 375 -6.81 18.84 -9.29
N SER A 376 -7.20 19.92 -9.98
CA SER A 376 -7.81 19.91 -11.31
C SER A 376 -6.91 20.70 -12.25
N GLU A 377 -6.61 20.14 -13.43
CA GLU A 377 -5.84 20.85 -14.47
C GLU A 377 -6.61 22.06 -15.01
N ASN A 378 -7.95 22.02 -14.98
CA ASN A 378 -8.83 23.13 -15.31
C ASN A 378 -9.95 23.32 -14.26
N PRO A 379 -9.70 24.12 -13.20
CA PRO A 379 -10.68 24.40 -12.15
C PRO A 379 -11.94 25.12 -12.61
N ASP A 380 -11.91 25.81 -13.77
CA ASP A 380 -13.10 26.43 -14.36
C ASP A 380 -14.12 25.40 -14.87
N VAL A 381 -13.68 24.19 -15.20
CA VAL A 381 -14.54 23.08 -15.65
C VAL A 381 -15.05 22.29 -14.45
N ALA A 382 -14.14 21.82 -13.59
CA ALA A 382 -14.50 21.16 -12.34
C ALA A 382 -13.48 21.47 -11.24
N THR A 383 -13.98 21.74 -10.03
CA THR A 383 -13.17 22.14 -8.87
C THR A 383 -13.47 21.26 -7.67
N PHE A 384 -12.49 21.06 -6.80
CA PHE A 384 -12.63 20.20 -5.61
C PHE A 384 -13.12 21.04 -4.42
N ILE A 385 -14.29 20.70 -3.88
CA ILE A 385 -14.91 21.37 -2.74
C ILE A 385 -15.50 20.32 -1.79
N TYR A 386 -15.20 20.43 -0.50
CA TYR A 386 -15.76 19.59 0.56
C TYR A 386 -15.66 18.06 0.30
N GLY A 387 -14.52 17.59 -0.21
CA GLY A 387 -14.30 16.16 -0.43
C GLY A 387 -14.85 15.61 -1.76
N LYS A 388 -15.41 16.47 -2.63
CA LYS A 388 -15.99 16.09 -3.92
C LYS A 388 -15.61 17.08 -5.01
N PHE A 389 -15.72 16.68 -6.27
CA PHE A 389 -15.63 17.62 -7.40
C PHE A 389 -17.01 18.17 -7.73
N GLN A 390 -17.09 19.49 -7.91
CA GLN A 390 -18.24 20.19 -8.46
C GLN A 390 -17.95 20.61 -9.90
N ALA A 391 -18.88 20.30 -10.80
CA ALA A 391 -18.82 20.72 -12.20
C ALA A 391 -19.39 22.14 -12.37
N LEU A 392 -18.65 23.02 -13.06
CA LEU A 392 -18.95 24.45 -13.14
C LEU A 392 -19.23 24.93 -14.57
N LYS A 393 -18.46 24.45 -15.56
CA LYS A 393 -18.62 24.84 -16.97
C LYS A 393 -18.47 23.62 -17.87
N PRO A 394 -19.17 23.60 -19.03
CA PRO A 394 -18.98 22.54 -20.01
C PRO A 394 -17.52 22.45 -20.47
N GLY A 395 -16.99 21.23 -20.58
CA GLY A 395 -15.62 20.98 -20.98
C GLY A 395 -15.04 19.71 -20.38
N THR A 396 -13.76 19.48 -20.63
CA THR A 396 -13.00 18.36 -20.09
C THR A 396 -11.93 18.87 -19.14
N THR A 397 -11.71 18.20 -18.02
CA THR A 397 -10.55 18.43 -17.15
C THR A 397 -9.98 17.11 -16.63
N THR A 398 -8.67 17.04 -16.46
CA THR A 398 -8.01 15.94 -15.75
C THR A 398 -7.84 16.35 -14.29
N ILE A 399 -8.21 15.46 -13.38
CA ILE A 399 -7.96 15.62 -11.96
C ILE A 399 -6.80 14.72 -11.53
N LYS A 400 -6.07 15.15 -10.51
CA LYS A 400 -4.94 14.43 -9.94
C LYS A 400 -5.17 14.21 -8.43
N ALA A 401 -5.03 12.96 -8.00
CA ALA A 401 -4.88 12.60 -6.58
C ALA A 401 -3.40 12.43 -6.28
N SER A 402 -2.94 12.94 -5.13
CA SER A 402 -1.59 12.72 -4.61
C SER A 402 -1.66 12.25 -3.16
N TYR A 403 -0.90 11.19 -2.83
CA TYR A 403 -0.83 10.64 -1.48
C TYR A 403 0.54 9.99 -1.25
N LYS A 404 1.25 10.39 -0.18
CA LYS A 404 2.60 9.90 0.19
C LYS A 404 3.58 9.81 -1.00
N GLY A 405 3.61 10.84 -1.84
CA GLY A 405 4.48 10.91 -3.03
C GLY A 405 3.95 10.20 -4.29
N PHE A 406 2.94 9.34 -4.18
CA PHE A 406 2.30 8.68 -5.32
C PHE A 406 1.19 9.54 -5.91
N THR A 407 0.95 9.38 -7.22
CA THR A 407 -0.06 10.16 -7.93
C THR A 407 -0.90 9.30 -8.87
N ALA A 408 -2.17 9.64 -9.03
CA ALA A 408 -3.07 9.04 -10.01
C ALA A 408 -3.91 10.12 -10.69
N LYS A 409 -4.41 9.82 -11.90
CA LYS A 409 -5.22 10.73 -12.71
C LYS A 409 -6.58 10.13 -13.04
N ALA A 410 -7.59 11.00 -13.15
CA ALA A 410 -8.89 10.67 -13.69
C ALA A 410 -9.41 11.84 -14.54
N VAL A 411 -10.35 11.58 -15.45
CA VAL A 411 -10.91 12.59 -16.36
C VAL A 411 -12.36 12.92 -15.98
N ILE A 412 -12.69 14.20 -15.89
CA ILE A 412 -14.08 14.68 -15.74
C ILE A 412 -14.51 15.33 -17.06
N GLN A 413 -15.69 14.92 -17.54
CA GLN A 413 -16.37 15.46 -18.70
C GLN A 413 -17.66 16.16 -18.26
N VAL A 414 -17.75 17.49 -18.43
CA VAL A 414 -18.91 18.29 -18.01
C VAL A 414 -19.76 18.70 -19.22
N ASN A 415 -21.06 18.42 -19.18
CA ASN A 415 -22.02 18.76 -20.23
C ASN A 415 -22.95 19.92 -19.83
N SER A 416 -23.44 20.69 -20.82
CA SER A 416 -24.27 21.88 -20.60
C SER A 416 -25.74 21.62 -20.23
N GLN A 417 -26.28 20.42 -20.50
CA GLN A 417 -27.70 20.12 -20.27
C GLN A 417 -27.93 18.61 -20.15
N GLN A 418 -28.59 18.14 -19.08
CA GLN A 418 -29.05 16.75 -18.99
C GLN A 418 -30.42 16.58 -19.65
N PHE A 419 -30.51 15.64 -20.58
CA PHE A 419 -31.79 15.03 -20.90
C PHE A 419 -32.00 13.83 -19.99
N THR A 420 -33.17 13.74 -19.35
CA THR A 420 -33.51 12.71 -18.36
C THR A 420 -33.77 11.34 -19.00
N ASP A 421 -33.93 11.28 -20.32
CA ASP A 421 -34.22 10.07 -21.08
C ASP A 421 -32.99 9.46 -21.79
N LEU A 422 -31.78 9.86 -21.41
CA LEU A 422 -30.54 9.25 -21.91
C LEU A 422 -30.21 7.97 -21.15
N LYS A 423 -29.94 6.90 -21.90
CA LYS A 423 -29.25 5.71 -21.39
C LYS A 423 -27.75 5.90 -21.62
N PRO A 424 -26.86 5.19 -20.90
CA PRO A 424 -25.41 5.33 -21.07
C PRO A 424 -24.95 5.28 -22.53
N ILE A 425 -25.55 4.42 -23.36
CA ILE A 425 -25.25 4.29 -24.79
C ILE A 425 -25.58 5.53 -25.64
N HIS A 426 -26.49 6.40 -25.18
CA HIS A 426 -26.90 7.61 -25.90
C HIS A 426 -26.04 8.84 -25.57
N VAL A 427 -25.29 8.82 -24.45
CA VAL A 427 -24.72 10.02 -23.83
C VAL A 427 -23.78 10.75 -24.78
N ASP A 428 -22.75 10.06 -25.29
CA ASP A 428 -21.74 10.69 -26.15
C ASP A 428 -22.34 11.23 -27.44
N ALA A 429 -23.21 10.43 -28.08
CA ALA A 429 -23.84 10.78 -29.33
C ALA A 429 -24.76 12.01 -29.20
N VAL A 430 -25.63 12.03 -28.18
CA VAL A 430 -26.56 13.16 -27.97
C VAL A 430 -25.79 14.43 -27.60
N ASN A 431 -24.77 14.32 -26.75
CA ASN A 431 -23.95 15.47 -26.36
C ASN A 431 -23.18 16.06 -27.55
N TYR A 432 -22.60 15.21 -28.41
CA TYR A 432 -21.94 15.66 -29.63
C TYR A 432 -22.90 16.46 -30.51
N LEU A 433 -24.09 15.92 -30.80
CA LEU A 433 -25.04 16.57 -31.70
C LEU A 433 -25.60 17.88 -31.13
N VAL A 434 -25.84 17.96 -29.82
CA VAL A 434 -26.31 19.20 -29.19
C VAL A 434 -25.21 20.26 -29.13
N SER A 435 -23.99 19.89 -28.75
CA SER A 435 -22.86 20.83 -28.69
C SER A 435 -22.52 21.42 -30.06
N LYS A 436 -22.65 20.63 -31.13
CA LYS A 436 -22.48 21.08 -32.52
C LYS A 436 -23.70 21.77 -33.12
N LYS A 437 -24.78 21.98 -32.34
CA LYS A 437 -26.06 22.58 -32.79
C LYS A 437 -26.71 21.81 -33.96
N ILE A 438 -26.36 20.53 -34.11
CA ILE A 438 -26.95 19.61 -35.09
C ILE A 438 -28.36 19.24 -34.64
N ALA A 439 -28.52 18.90 -33.35
CA ALA A 439 -29.79 18.51 -32.75
C ALA A 439 -30.18 19.39 -31.57
N SER A 440 -31.45 19.36 -31.23
CA SER A 440 -31.99 19.83 -29.96
C SER A 440 -32.91 18.75 -29.37
N GLY A 441 -33.13 18.81 -28.07
CA GLY A 441 -34.14 17.97 -27.43
C GLY A 441 -35.56 18.28 -27.91
N LEU A 442 -36.47 17.32 -27.73
CA LEU A 442 -37.91 17.54 -27.93
C LEU A 442 -38.47 18.47 -26.86
N SER A 443 -37.85 18.52 -25.68
CA SER A 443 -38.12 19.50 -24.63
C SER A 443 -36.82 19.98 -23.98
N LYS A 444 -36.93 20.83 -22.95
CA LYS A 444 -35.78 21.27 -22.14
C LYS A 444 -35.12 20.12 -21.36
N THR A 445 -35.85 19.04 -21.09
CA THR A 445 -35.40 17.93 -20.23
C THR A 445 -35.43 16.58 -20.94
N THR A 446 -35.93 16.49 -22.17
CA THR A 446 -35.99 15.23 -22.92
C THR A 446 -35.43 15.37 -24.33
N PHE A 447 -34.53 14.46 -24.71
CA PHE A 447 -34.02 14.37 -26.07
C PHE A 447 -35.03 13.70 -27.00
N GLY A 448 -35.84 12.80 -26.44
CA GLY A 448 -36.77 11.93 -27.16
C GLY A 448 -36.11 10.66 -27.66
N THR A 449 -35.21 10.03 -26.90
CA THR A 449 -34.38 8.90 -27.37
C THR A 449 -35.20 7.73 -27.93
N ASN A 450 -36.36 7.44 -27.37
CA ASN A 450 -37.27 6.39 -27.84
C ASN A 450 -38.26 6.85 -28.92
N ALA A 451 -38.34 8.17 -29.22
CA ALA A 451 -39.25 8.69 -30.24
C ALA A 451 -38.70 8.41 -31.63
N THR A 452 -39.56 8.08 -32.59
CA THR A 452 -39.16 7.96 -33.99
C THR A 452 -38.90 9.33 -34.60
N ILE A 453 -38.06 9.40 -35.64
CA ILE A 453 -37.69 10.65 -36.30
C ILE A 453 -38.35 10.81 -37.67
N LYS A 454 -38.98 11.97 -37.90
CA LYS A 454 -39.54 12.33 -39.20
C LYS A 454 -38.43 12.56 -40.22
N ARG A 455 -38.70 12.22 -41.48
CA ARG A 455 -37.75 12.32 -42.59
C ARG A 455 -37.19 13.74 -42.78
N VAL A 456 -38.01 14.78 -42.58
CA VAL A 456 -37.54 16.17 -42.66
C VAL A 456 -36.59 16.55 -41.52
N ASP A 457 -36.81 16.03 -40.31
CA ASP A 457 -35.95 16.31 -39.16
C ASP A 457 -34.60 15.59 -39.30
N ALA A 458 -34.63 14.34 -39.77
CA ALA A 458 -33.42 13.60 -40.14
C ALA A 458 -32.60 14.35 -41.20
N ALA A 459 -33.26 14.85 -42.26
CA ALA A 459 -32.60 15.62 -43.30
C ALA A 459 -31.93 16.89 -42.76
N ILE A 460 -32.60 17.65 -41.88
CA ILE A 460 -31.99 18.84 -41.26
C ILE A 460 -30.75 18.44 -40.45
N MET A 461 -30.82 17.38 -39.64
CA MET A 461 -29.70 16.94 -38.81
C MET A 461 -28.51 16.47 -39.66
N ILE A 462 -28.74 15.69 -40.72
CA ILE A 462 -27.68 15.24 -41.63
C ILE A 462 -27.05 16.42 -42.36
N ALA A 463 -27.84 17.34 -42.90
CA ALA A 463 -27.31 18.52 -43.59
C ALA A 463 -26.42 19.38 -42.69
N LYS A 464 -26.79 19.53 -41.41
CA LYS A 464 -25.98 20.24 -40.41
C LYS A 464 -24.70 19.50 -40.05
N ALA A 465 -24.76 18.18 -39.84
CA ALA A 465 -23.57 17.38 -39.56
C ALA A 465 -22.55 17.46 -40.70
N LEU A 466 -23.04 17.51 -41.94
CA LEU A 466 -22.21 17.66 -43.13
C LEU A 466 -21.78 19.10 -43.43
N GLU A 467 -22.25 20.07 -42.65
CA GLU A 467 -21.96 21.49 -42.85
C GLU A 467 -22.26 21.96 -44.30
N LEU A 468 -23.33 21.45 -44.92
CA LEU A 468 -23.67 21.78 -46.30
C LEU A 468 -24.07 23.25 -46.45
N ASP A 469 -23.71 23.87 -47.58
CA ASP A 469 -24.20 25.20 -47.95
C ASP A 469 -25.72 25.15 -48.22
N THR A 470 -26.48 25.78 -47.33
CA THR A 470 -27.94 25.87 -47.40
C THR A 470 -28.42 27.18 -48.01
N ALA A 471 -27.55 28.19 -48.15
CA ALA A 471 -27.92 29.51 -48.63
C ALA A 471 -28.07 29.54 -50.16
N THR A 472 -27.24 28.79 -50.89
CA THR A 472 -27.17 28.83 -52.36
C THR A 472 -27.79 27.62 -53.06
N ALA A 473 -28.24 26.61 -52.31
CA ALA A 473 -28.68 25.35 -52.88
C ALA A 473 -29.93 25.50 -53.78
N PRO A 474 -29.95 24.90 -54.98
CA PRO A 474 -31.09 24.98 -55.90
C PRO A 474 -32.34 24.34 -55.31
N LYS A 475 -33.53 24.84 -55.71
CA LYS A 475 -34.82 24.32 -55.22
C LYS A 475 -34.95 22.83 -55.52
N ALA A 476 -35.26 22.04 -54.48
CA ALA A 476 -35.44 20.61 -54.63
C ALA A 476 -36.70 20.22 -55.42
N GLY A 477 -37.66 21.14 -55.63
CA GLY A 477 -38.89 20.87 -56.37
C GLY A 477 -39.94 20.05 -55.62
N PHE A 478 -39.73 19.79 -54.32
CA PHE A 478 -40.72 19.14 -53.46
C PHE A 478 -41.70 20.17 -52.90
N THR A 479 -43.00 19.86 -52.93
CA THR A 479 -44.06 20.79 -52.52
C THR A 479 -44.50 20.62 -51.07
N ASP A 480 -44.13 19.51 -50.42
CA ASP A 480 -44.54 19.13 -49.07
C ASP A 480 -43.49 19.44 -47.99
N VAL A 481 -42.39 20.11 -48.34
CA VAL A 481 -41.31 20.45 -47.40
C VAL A 481 -41.65 21.77 -46.66
N PRO A 482 -41.67 21.80 -45.32
CA PRO A 482 -41.97 23.00 -44.56
C PRO A 482 -40.81 24.00 -44.65
N ALA A 483 -41.10 25.29 -44.46
CA ALA A 483 -40.12 26.37 -44.56
C ALA A 483 -38.82 26.10 -43.77
N ARG A 484 -38.93 25.58 -42.55
CA ARG A 484 -37.77 25.24 -41.69
C ARG A 484 -36.81 24.19 -42.27
N GLY A 485 -37.30 23.32 -43.16
CA GLY A 485 -36.53 22.25 -43.79
C GLY A 485 -36.10 22.56 -45.22
N GLN A 486 -36.64 23.61 -45.85
CA GLN A 486 -36.48 23.84 -47.29
C GLN A 486 -35.01 23.96 -47.71
N ALA A 487 -34.24 24.79 -47.00
CA ALA A 487 -32.84 25.06 -47.32
C ALA A 487 -31.96 23.79 -47.17
N TYR A 488 -32.19 23.02 -46.11
CA TYR A 488 -31.47 21.77 -45.84
C TYR A 488 -31.81 20.67 -46.85
N VAL A 489 -33.10 20.49 -47.17
CA VAL A 489 -33.53 19.49 -48.17
C VAL A 489 -33.04 19.87 -49.57
N ASN A 490 -33.02 21.16 -49.91
CA ASN A 490 -32.41 21.65 -51.15
C ASN A 490 -30.92 21.27 -51.23
N ALA A 491 -30.14 21.57 -50.17
CA ALA A 491 -28.71 21.27 -50.12
C ALA A 491 -28.43 19.76 -50.21
N LEU A 492 -29.21 18.94 -49.51
CA LEU A 492 -29.08 17.49 -49.56
C LEU A 492 -29.47 16.89 -50.91
N LYS A 493 -30.49 17.44 -51.59
CA LYS A 493 -30.83 16.98 -52.94
C LYS A 493 -29.76 17.40 -53.94
N ALA A 494 -29.24 18.62 -53.84
CA ALA A 494 -28.19 19.14 -54.71
C ALA A 494 -26.88 18.35 -54.57
N SER A 495 -26.56 17.87 -53.36
CA SER A 495 -25.41 16.99 -53.11
C SER A 495 -25.65 15.53 -53.49
N GLY A 496 -26.82 15.18 -54.01
CA GLY A 496 -27.16 13.80 -54.40
C GLY A 496 -27.37 12.85 -53.22
N VAL A 497 -27.46 13.39 -51.99
CA VAL A 497 -27.54 12.60 -50.76
C VAL A 497 -28.93 11.99 -50.55
N ILE A 498 -29.98 12.75 -50.86
CA ILE A 498 -31.37 12.31 -50.68
C ILE A 498 -32.18 12.39 -51.98
N SER A 499 -33.19 11.52 -52.07
CA SER A 499 -34.25 11.57 -53.09
C SER A 499 -35.63 11.69 -52.43
N GLY A 500 -36.59 12.25 -53.17
CA GLY A 500 -37.99 12.28 -52.77
C GLY A 500 -38.66 10.91 -52.95
N LYS A 501 -39.84 10.73 -52.35
CA LYS A 501 -40.70 9.57 -52.61
C LYS A 501 -41.27 9.61 -54.04
N THR A 502 -41.53 10.81 -54.55
CA THR A 502 -41.89 11.07 -55.95
C THR A 502 -41.03 12.22 -56.50
N LYS A 503 -41.26 12.61 -57.76
CA LYS A 503 -40.60 13.79 -58.35
C LYS A 503 -40.92 15.09 -57.60
N THR A 504 -42.12 15.19 -57.01
CA THR A 504 -42.66 16.42 -56.38
C THR A 504 -42.95 16.26 -54.89
N THR A 505 -42.80 15.06 -54.31
CA THR A 505 -43.08 14.78 -52.90
C THR A 505 -41.85 14.22 -52.20
N PHE A 506 -41.46 14.86 -51.09
CA PHE A 506 -40.35 14.43 -50.25
C PHE A 506 -40.75 13.34 -49.24
N GLY A 507 -41.99 13.39 -48.74
CA GLY A 507 -42.44 12.54 -47.63
C GLY A 507 -42.11 13.15 -46.27
N THR A 508 -42.32 14.47 -46.11
CA THR A 508 -41.89 15.25 -44.94
C THR A 508 -42.24 14.62 -43.59
N ASN A 509 -43.46 14.08 -43.46
CA ASN A 509 -43.98 13.52 -42.21
C ASN A 509 -43.74 12.03 -42.07
N ASP A 510 -43.17 11.38 -43.10
CA ASP A 510 -42.87 9.96 -43.05
C ASP A 510 -41.79 9.70 -41.99
N GLN A 511 -41.88 8.55 -41.32
CA GLN A 511 -40.79 8.09 -40.46
C GLN A 511 -39.68 7.53 -41.34
N ILE A 512 -38.43 7.86 -41.01
CA ILE A 512 -37.28 7.24 -41.69
C ILE A 512 -36.97 5.88 -41.05
N THR A 513 -36.75 4.87 -41.89
CA THR A 513 -36.40 3.53 -41.43
C THR A 513 -34.89 3.37 -41.17
N ARG A 514 -34.50 2.38 -40.35
CA ARG A 514 -33.09 2.05 -40.11
C ARG A 514 -32.36 1.70 -41.41
N GLY A 515 -33.00 0.99 -42.34
CA GLY A 515 -32.43 0.67 -43.65
C GLY A 515 -32.25 1.89 -44.56
N GLU A 516 -33.22 2.82 -44.58
CA GLU A 516 -33.07 4.08 -45.31
C GLU A 516 -31.93 4.94 -44.74
N MET A 517 -31.80 5.00 -43.40
CA MET A 517 -30.71 5.71 -42.75
C MET A 517 -29.34 5.12 -43.12
N ALA A 518 -29.23 3.78 -43.14
CA ALA A 518 -28.01 3.08 -43.53
C ALA A 518 -27.56 3.48 -44.96
N LEU A 519 -28.49 3.49 -45.93
CA LEU A 519 -28.18 3.92 -47.30
C LEU A 519 -27.70 5.37 -47.36
N ILE A 520 -28.30 6.27 -46.57
CA ILE A 520 -27.91 7.68 -46.56
C ILE A 520 -26.51 7.82 -45.99
N LEU A 521 -26.23 7.25 -44.82
CA LEU A 521 -24.92 7.35 -44.16
C LEU A 521 -23.80 6.76 -45.03
N GLN A 522 -24.01 5.58 -45.62
CA GLN A 522 -23.04 4.98 -46.53
C GLN A 522 -22.66 5.95 -47.67
N ARG A 523 -23.67 6.54 -48.33
CA ARG A 523 -23.44 7.43 -49.48
C ARG A 523 -22.75 8.73 -49.07
N VAL A 524 -23.20 9.31 -47.97
CA VAL A 524 -22.74 10.61 -47.47
C VAL A 524 -21.28 10.56 -47.06
N TYR A 525 -20.93 9.56 -46.26
CA TYR A 525 -19.59 9.42 -45.71
C TYR A 525 -18.68 8.55 -46.58
N LYS A 526 -19.19 8.06 -47.72
CA LYS A 526 -18.46 7.25 -48.70
C LYS A 526 -17.84 5.98 -48.11
N PHE A 527 -18.55 5.34 -47.18
CA PHE A 527 -18.07 4.09 -46.57
C PHE A 527 -18.03 2.98 -47.61
N THR A 528 -16.85 2.37 -47.76
CA THR A 528 -16.64 1.31 -48.76
C THR A 528 -17.14 -0.04 -48.23
N PRO A 529 -17.87 -0.82 -49.05
CA PRO A 529 -18.24 -2.18 -48.69
C PRO A 529 -16.99 -3.07 -48.60
N ASP A 530 -17.08 -4.13 -47.80
CA ASP A 530 -16.07 -5.19 -47.71
C ASP A 530 -16.78 -6.56 -47.86
N SER A 531 -15.98 -7.59 -48.11
CA SER A 531 -16.35 -9.01 -48.11
C SER A 531 -16.84 -9.54 -46.75
N THR A 532 -16.70 -8.77 -45.67
CA THR A 532 -17.25 -9.09 -44.35
C THR A 532 -18.77 -8.90 -44.34
N HIS A 533 -19.51 -10.00 -44.51
CA HIS A 533 -20.96 -10.01 -44.38
C HIS A 533 -21.41 -9.86 -42.93
N HIS A 534 -22.44 -9.06 -42.71
CA HIS A 534 -23.16 -9.02 -41.43
C HIS A 534 -23.95 -10.31 -41.19
N SER A 535 -24.26 -10.62 -39.93
CA SER A 535 -25.06 -11.79 -39.53
C SER A 535 -26.58 -11.59 -39.68
N PHE A 536 -27.03 -10.41 -40.08
CA PHE A 536 -28.46 -10.06 -40.08
C PHE A 536 -29.26 -10.78 -41.17
N VAL A 537 -30.32 -11.47 -40.79
CA VAL A 537 -31.15 -12.29 -41.70
C VAL A 537 -32.29 -11.50 -42.35
N ASP A 538 -32.64 -10.33 -41.82
CA ASP A 538 -33.72 -9.45 -42.32
C ASP A 538 -33.24 -8.38 -43.32
N VAL A 539 -31.99 -8.48 -43.78
CA VAL A 539 -31.39 -7.54 -44.71
C VAL A 539 -31.49 -8.06 -46.14
N SER A 540 -32.28 -7.35 -46.96
CA SER A 540 -32.34 -7.64 -48.40
C SER A 540 -31.12 -7.11 -49.16
N SER A 541 -30.88 -7.64 -50.35
CA SER A 541 -29.77 -7.23 -51.26
C SER A 541 -29.71 -5.71 -51.53
N ARG A 542 -30.84 -5.00 -51.38
CA ARG A 542 -30.90 -3.55 -51.49
C ARG A 542 -30.07 -2.81 -50.42
N TYR A 543 -30.03 -3.34 -49.20
CA TYR A 543 -29.40 -2.69 -48.04
C TYR A 543 -28.09 -3.35 -47.63
N ASP A 544 -27.82 -4.56 -48.13
CA ASP A 544 -26.69 -5.42 -47.76
C ASP A 544 -25.34 -4.69 -47.79
N ASN A 545 -24.99 -4.06 -48.92
CA ASN A 545 -23.75 -3.29 -49.05
C ASN A 545 -23.65 -2.13 -48.04
N ALA A 546 -24.76 -1.43 -47.78
CA ALA A 546 -24.78 -0.30 -46.86
C ALA A 546 -24.56 -0.76 -45.42
N ILE A 547 -25.32 -1.77 -45.00
CA ILE A 547 -25.26 -2.27 -43.62
C ILE A 547 -23.90 -2.94 -43.38
N SER A 548 -23.38 -3.72 -44.33
CA SER A 548 -22.04 -4.34 -44.21
C SER A 548 -20.95 -3.28 -44.03
N SER A 549 -21.00 -2.17 -44.80
CA SER A 549 -20.06 -1.07 -44.61
C SER A 549 -20.18 -0.42 -43.23
N LEU A 550 -21.40 -0.15 -42.76
CA LEU A 550 -21.61 0.50 -41.46
C LEU A 550 -21.21 -0.39 -40.27
N VAL A 551 -21.43 -1.71 -40.37
CA VAL A 551 -20.97 -2.68 -39.35
C VAL A 551 -19.44 -2.70 -39.30
N ARG A 552 -18.77 -2.71 -40.46
CA ARG A 552 -17.30 -2.66 -40.55
C ARG A 552 -16.71 -1.44 -39.83
N TYR A 553 -17.29 -0.26 -40.06
CA TYR A 553 -16.86 0.98 -39.40
C TYR A 553 -17.42 1.14 -37.97
N LYS A 554 -18.09 0.12 -37.43
CA LYS A 554 -18.71 0.12 -36.08
C LYS A 554 -19.71 1.27 -35.88
N ILE A 555 -20.41 1.64 -36.94
CA ILE A 555 -21.36 2.76 -36.95
C ILE A 555 -22.72 2.34 -36.41
N VAL A 556 -23.14 1.13 -36.77
CA VAL A 556 -24.48 0.61 -36.47
C VAL A 556 -24.41 -0.71 -35.71
N THR A 557 -25.44 -0.98 -34.91
CA THR A 557 -25.70 -2.27 -34.27
C THR A 557 -27.07 -2.77 -34.70
N GLY A 558 -27.30 -4.08 -34.66
CA GLY A 558 -28.63 -4.67 -34.86
C GLY A 558 -29.58 -4.30 -33.72
N ILE A 559 -30.88 -4.55 -33.93
CA ILE A 559 -31.85 -4.52 -32.82
C ILE A 559 -31.67 -5.75 -31.91
N ASN A 560 -31.07 -6.81 -32.44
CA ASN A 560 -30.55 -7.98 -31.75
C ASN A 560 -29.40 -8.59 -32.60
N ASP A 561 -28.89 -9.76 -32.21
CA ASP A 561 -27.72 -10.38 -32.86
C ASP A 561 -27.96 -10.87 -34.29
N TYR A 562 -29.21 -11.02 -34.71
CA TYR A 562 -29.62 -11.61 -35.98
C TYR A 562 -30.55 -10.72 -36.83
N GLU A 563 -31.04 -9.60 -36.31
CA GLU A 563 -31.87 -8.64 -37.05
C GLU A 563 -31.32 -7.22 -36.97
N PHE A 564 -31.24 -6.58 -38.12
CA PHE A 564 -30.96 -5.15 -38.22
C PHE A 564 -32.22 -4.30 -38.03
N GLY A 565 -33.39 -4.81 -38.41
CA GLY A 565 -34.66 -4.10 -38.40
C GLY A 565 -34.80 -3.14 -39.58
N THR A 566 -34.48 -3.57 -40.81
CA THR A 566 -34.37 -2.67 -41.98
C THR A 566 -35.61 -1.81 -42.27
N SER A 567 -36.80 -2.37 -42.03
CA SER A 567 -38.10 -1.72 -42.23
C SER A 567 -38.60 -0.94 -41.01
N ILE A 568 -37.91 -1.04 -39.87
CA ILE A 568 -38.34 -0.43 -38.61
C ILE A 568 -37.96 1.06 -38.62
N PRO A 569 -38.89 1.98 -38.28
CA PRO A 569 -38.57 3.37 -38.01
C PRO A 569 -37.43 3.52 -37.01
N ILE A 570 -36.39 4.30 -37.37
CA ILE A 570 -35.28 4.54 -36.45
C ILE A 570 -35.71 5.50 -35.32
N THR A 571 -35.29 5.21 -34.10
CA THR A 571 -35.49 6.10 -32.95
C THR A 571 -34.51 7.28 -33.03
N ARG A 572 -34.82 8.42 -32.38
CA ARG A 572 -33.89 9.57 -32.31
C ARG A 572 -32.59 9.20 -31.58
N GLY A 573 -32.64 8.28 -30.62
CA GLY A 573 -31.46 7.77 -29.91
C GLY A 573 -30.52 7.00 -30.85
N ASP A 574 -31.05 6.00 -31.56
CA ASP A 574 -30.27 5.23 -32.54
C ASP A 574 -29.78 6.12 -33.69
N PHE A 575 -30.63 7.04 -34.17
CA PHE A 575 -30.25 8.02 -35.18
C PHE A 575 -29.06 8.87 -34.72
N ALA A 576 -29.08 9.31 -33.47
CA ALA A 576 -28.00 10.10 -32.90
C ALA A 576 -26.70 9.29 -32.85
N ILE A 577 -26.75 8.04 -32.37
CA ILE A 577 -25.60 7.13 -32.33
C ILE A 577 -25.04 6.92 -33.74
N PHE A 578 -25.89 6.59 -34.71
CA PHE A 578 -25.45 6.29 -36.08
C PHE A 578 -24.77 7.50 -36.73
N LEU A 579 -25.33 8.70 -36.53
CA LEU A 579 -24.75 9.92 -37.08
C LEU A 579 -23.45 10.30 -36.36
N TYR A 580 -23.40 10.21 -35.03
CA TYR A 580 -22.19 10.45 -34.24
C TYR A 580 -21.06 9.51 -34.63
N ASN A 581 -21.31 8.20 -34.68
CA ASN A 581 -20.29 7.23 -35.06
C ASN A 581 -19.80 7.46 -36.50
N SER A 582 -20.68 7.88 -37.41
CA SER A 582 -20.28 8.24 -38.78
C SER A 582 -19.33 9.44 -38.81
N GLU A 583 -19.62 10.48 -38.00
CA GLU A 583 -18.76 11.65 -37.84
C GLU A 583 -17.40 11.29 -37.22
N MET A 584 -17.37 10.38 -36.26
CA MET A 584 -16.11 9.92 -35.64
C MET A 584 -15.29 9.04 -36.59
N ALA A 585 -15.93 8.26 -37.46
CA ALA A 585 -15.28 7.41 -38.45
C ALA A 585 -14.81 8.17 -39.71
N LYS A 586 -15.15 9.46 -39.84
CA LYS A 586 -14.74 10.32 -40.97
C LYS A 586 -13.26 10.73 -40.91
N ASN A 587 -12.63 10.63 -39.73
CA ASN A 587 -11.26 11.09 -39.46
C ASN A 587 -10.22 9.98 -39.57
#